data_AF-A0A415G2A4-F1
#
_entry.id   AF-A0A415G2A4-F1
#
_cell.length_a   1.000
_cell.length_b   1.000
_cell.length_c   1.000
_cell.angle_alpha   90.00
_cell.angle_beta   90.00
_cell.angle_gamma   90.00
#
_symmetry.space_group_name_H-M   'P 1'
#
loop_
_entity.id
_entity.type
_entity.pdbx_description
1 polymer ?
#
loop_
_entity_poly.entity_id
_entity_poly.type
_entity_poly.pdbx_seq_one_letter_code
_entity_poly.pdbx_strand_id
1 'polypeptide(L)'
;MLEGAKNKVCNLFPNKHIQMYEDINEMLDGDIDVTKKYYNQVGRFYDMYHNTLVKLNHLEASLVDDEPGPLNIPDSAVEYNGHYYYLCCNNEAEDYATAENYCKEQGGYLATITSEKENKFLFNYVRKKGYSSAYFGLNNLKDGKAYQWNNGELLIYTKWAKNEPDNTFSDYGYYVRFNENAKDATWKVDTFSGGETNFNNVFLCEWGDYSVTGNDGLKVTSKKRDIVLTLDISASMDGIPLDETKKAAAKFVDSILNKNSNIGLVSYSDEATSLSGICSNDVFLKNTITSLSSAENTNIEDGLSRAYSMLQLGQSKKKLIVLMSDGLPTLGKDGEELIKYAEKIKDQGVLIYTLGFFQNTEEYKAEGQYLMEKIASEGCHYEVSSSEDLVFFFEDVAGQIGGQKYIYVKVVCPVDVSVTYKGETLSSAENDQNLRTSFGTLSFRENEGKENNEEESSGYSKTYLKEADSKVKILRLKEGTDYNIKINGTGDGEMDYTIGFVNDEGEYNDLRRFEDIDINKDTVIDTVANTSKKTLLNIDEDGDGKYDLKLQAGVNGYGEEVKIDRGIYIILAYAFISALIITIIVRKISI
;
A
#
# COMPACT_ATOMS: atom_id res chain seq x y z
N MET A 1 -16.80 51.61 3.73
CA MET A 1 -16.34 50.20 3.73
C MET A 1 -16.94 49.40 2.58
N LEU A 2 -18.23 49.52 2.28
CA LEU A 2 -18.88 48.88 1.11
C LEU A 2 -18.28 49.33 -0.25
N GLU A 3 -18.01 50.63 -0.44
CA GLU A 3 -17.41 51.17 -1.67
C GLU A 3 -16.00 50.61 -1.96
N GLY A 4 -15.23 50.34 -0.90
CA GLY A 4 -13.87 49.80 -1.01
C GLY A 4 -13.84 48.30 -1.33
N ALA A 5 -14.87 47.57 -0.91
CA ALA A 5 -15.08 46.16 -1.27
C ALA A 5 -15.52 46.03 -2.74
N LYS A 6 -16.41 46.93 -3.21
CA LYS A 6 -16.84 47.00 -4.62
C LYS A 6 -15.66 47.14 -5.59
N ASN A 7 -14.72 48.04 -5.31
CA ASN A 7 -13.56 48.26 -6.19
C ASN A 7 -12.56 47.10 -6.23
N LYS A 8 -12.49 46.27 -5.17
CA LYS A 8 -11.61 45.08 -5.16
C LYS A 8 -12.18 43.92 -5.96
N VAL A 9 -13.50 43.77 -6.00
CA VAL A 9 -14.19 42.71 -6.76
C VAL A 9 -14.15 43.01 -8.27
N CYS A 10 -14.25 44.27 -8.68
CA CYS A 10 -14.16 44.66 -10.10
C CYS A 10 -12.79 44.41 -10.74
N ASN A 11 -11.70 44.38 -9.97
CA ASN A 11 -10.34 44.15 -10.48
C ASN A 11 -10.00 42.65 -10.65
N LEU A 12 -10.83 41.74 -10.16
CA LEU A 12 -10.60 40.29 -10.26
C LEU A 12 -11.18 39.67 -11.54
N PHE A 13 -12.06 40.38 -12.28
CA PHE A 13 -12.74 39.82 -13.46
C PHE A 13 -12.87 40.86 -14.59
N PRO A 14 -11.89 40.94 -15.51
CA PRO A 14 -11.87 42.00 -16.54
C PRO A 14 -12.85 41.78 -17.71
N ASN A 15 -13.51 40.63 -17.80
CA ASN A 15 -14.35 40.28 -18.95
C ASN A 15 -15.79 39.95 -18.54
N LYS A 16 -16.66 40.91 -18.84
CA LYS A 16 -18.14 40.89 -18.93
C LYS A 16 -18.85 39.58 -18.58
N HIS A 17 -19.58 39.58 -17.47
CA HIS A 17 -20.91 38.97 -17.38
C HIS A 17 -21.77 39.78 -16.39
N ILE A 18 -22.85 40.38 -16.89
CA ILE A 18 -23.71 41.37 -16.19
C ILE A 18 -24.74 40.69 -15.26
N GLN A 19 -24.94 39.37 -15.35
CA GLN A 19 -25.99 38.67 -14.61
C GLN A 19 -25.73 38.56 -13.10
N MET A 20 -24.47 38.39 -12.70
CA MET A 20 -24.09 38.22 -11.28
C MET A 20 -24.26 39.51 -10.46
N TYR A 21 -24.40 40.67 -11.12
CA TYR A 21 -24.57 41.97 -10.46
C TYR A 21 -26.03 42.23 -10.03
N GLU A 22 -27.00 41.65 -10.74
CA GLU A 22 -28.43 41.77 -10.41
C GLU A 22 -28.83 40.82 -9.28
N ASP A 23 -28.31 39.59 -9.29
CA ASP A 23 -28.60 38.58 -8.26
C ASP A 23 -28.08 38.98 -6.86
N ILE A 24 -26.97 39.73 -6.79
CA ILE A 24 -26.37 40.21 -5.53
C ILE A 24 -27.16 41.39 -4.94
N ASN A 25 -27.78 42.23 -5.78
CA ASN A 25 -28.61 43.33 -5.29
C ASN A 25 -29.95 42.82 -4.74
N GLU A 26 -30.50 41.74 -5.31
CA GLU A 26 -31.71 41.09 -4.78
C GLU A 26 -31.49 40.44 -3.41
N MET A 27 -30.29 39.90 -3.16
CA MET A 27 -29.92 39.31 -1.87
C MET A 27 -29.74 40.32 -0.72
N LEU A 28 -29.57 41.61 -1.02
CA LEU A 28 -29.29 42.64 0.00
C LEU A 28 -30.53 43.36 0.55
N ASP A 29 -31.72 43.14 -0.04
CA ASP A 29 -32.98 43.78 0.37
C ASP A 29 -33.93 42.85 1.17
N GLY A 30 -33.52 41.60 1.43
CA GLY A 30 -34.37 40.58 2.05
C GLY A 30 -33.79 39.95 3.31
N ASP A 31 -34.33 40.34 4.46
CA ASP A 31 -34.36 39.63 5.74
C ASP A 31 -33.02 39.43 6.51
N ILE A 32 -32.88 40.21 7.59
CA ILE A 32 -31.69 40.36 8.45
C ILE A 32 -31.22 39.05 9.12
N ASP A 33 -32.09 38.06 9.26
CA ASP A 33 -31.75 36.76 9.90
C ASP A 33 -31.05 35.79 8.94
N VAL A 34 -31.31 35.86 7.63
CA VAL A 34 -30.63 35.03 6.63
C VAL A 34 -29.20 35.53 6.42
N THR A 35 -29.00 36.85 6.41
CA THR A 35 -27.67 37.46 6.29
C THR A 35 -26.74 37.07 7.44
N LYS A 36 -27.24 36.97 8.68
CA LYS A 36 -26.46 36.50 9.85
C LYS A 36 -26.06 35.02 9.75
N LYS A 37 -26.95 34.17 9.22
CA LYS A 37 -26.69 32.73 9.05
C LYS A 37 -25.57 32.49 8.03
N TYR A 38 -25.60 33.20 6.91
CA TYR A 38 -24.55 33.12 5.88
C TYR A 38 -23.24 33.81 6.30
N TYR A 39 -23.29 34.92 7.05
CA TYR A 39 -22.08 35.59 7.56
C TYR A 39 -21.25 34.68 8.47
N ASN A 40 -21.90 33.89 9.33
CA ASN A 40 -21.23 32.91 10.19
C ASN A 40 -20.67 31.70 9.40
N GLN A 41 -21.29 31.34 8.27
CA GLN A 41 -20.85 30.23 7.42
C GLN A 41 -19.66 30.63 6.53
N VAL A 42 -19.69 31.86 6.00
CA VAL A 42 -18.58 32.46 5.26
C VAL A 42 -17.39 32.77 6.18
N GLY A 43 -17.64 33.18 7.43
CA GLY A 43 -16.59 33.33 8.45
C GLY A 43 -15.85 32.03 8.75
N ARG A 44 -16.57 30.90 8.89
CA ARG A 44 -15.94 29.58 9.05
C ARG A 44 -15.15 29.13 7.82
N PHE A 45 -15.63 29.47 6.62
CA PHE A 45 -14.89 29.21 5.38
C PHE A 45 -13.63 30.07 5.26
N TYR A 46 -13.69 31.33 5.71
CA TYR A 46 -12.52 32.21 5.76
C TYR A 46 -11.49 31.72 6.79
N ASP A 47 -11.92 31.30 7.98
CA ASP A 47 -11.01 30.74 9.01
C ASP A 47 -10.42 29.39 8.58
N MET A 48 -11.20 28.56 7.87
CA MET A 48 -10.70 27.31 7.27
C MET A 48 -9.68 27.61 6.16
N TYR A 49 -9.98 28.54 5.25
CA TYR A 49 -9.07 28.92 4.16
C TYR A 49 -7.80 29.63 4.67
N HIS A 50 -7.91 30.49 5.68
CA HIS A 50 -6.77 31.19 6.28
C HIS A 50 -5.87 30.24 7.07
N ASN A 51 -6.43 29.27 7.81
CA ASN A 51 -5.64 28.23 8.47
C ASN A 51 -4.98 27.27 7.46
N THR A 52 -5.63 26.98 6.34
CA THR A 52 -5.04 26.17 5.25
C THR A 52 -3.94 26.94 4.51
N LEU A 53 -4.09 28.25 4.29
CA LEU A 53 -3.04 29.12 3.71
C LEU A 53 -1.84 29.30 4.64
N VAL A 54 -2.06 29.42 5.96
CA VAL A 54 -0.97 29.46 6.94
C VAL A 54 -0.24 28.12 7.02
N LYS A 55 -0.95 26.99 6.89
CA LYS A 55 -0.34 25.65 6.75
C LYS A 55 0.40 25.47 5.41
N LEU A 56 -0.12 26.01 4.30
CA LEU A 56 0.54 25.99 3.00
C LEU A 56 1.80 26.87 2.98
N ASN A 57 1.79 28.04 3.63
CA ASN A 57 2.99 28.87 3.79
C ASN A 57 4.03 28.24 4.73
N HIS A 58 3.60 27.40 5.69
CA HIS A 58 4.51 26.58 6.50
C HIS A 58 5.03 25.35 5.74
N LEU A 59 4.28 24.79 4.79
CA LEU A 59 4.75 23.75 3.86
C LEU A 59 5.71 24.32 2.80
N GLU A 60 5.49 25.52 2.27
CA GLU A 60 6.44 26.18 1.37
C GLU A 60 7.77 26.50 2.08
N ALA A 61 7.76 26.72 3.39
CA ALA A 61 8.98 26.88 4.19
C ALA A 61 9.71 25.54 4.48
N SER A 62 9.07 24.38 4.28
CA SER A 62 9.69 23.05 4.38
C SER A 62 9.97 22.40 3.02
N LEU A 63 9.67 23.09 1.91
CA LEU A 63 9.91 22.68 0.52
C LEU A 63 11.04 23.50 -0.13
N VAL A 64 12.03 23.93 0.67
CA VAL A 64 13.33 24.20 0.07
C VAL A 64 13.91 22.85 -0.30
N ASP A 65 13.81 22.53 -1.59
CA ASP A 65 14.45 21.39 -2.22
C ASP A 65 15.93 21.31 -1.78
N ASP A 66 16.29 20.32 -0.97
CA ASP A 66 17.62 19.73 -1.09
C ASP A 66 17.60 18.91 -2.38
N GLU A 67 17.75 19.58 -3.53
CA GLU A 67 18.29 18.89 -4.69
C GLU A 67 19.61 18.23 -4.22
N PRO A 68 19.81 16.91 -4.44
CA PRO A 68 21.10 16.32 -4.12
C PRO A 68 22.13 17.11 -4.90
N GLY A 69 23.04 17.76 -4.17
CA GLY A 69 24.12 18.53 -4.76
C GLY A 69 24.86 17.69 -5.81
N PRO A 70 25.54 18.33 -6.78
CA PRO A 70 26.28 17.61 -7.80
C PRO A 70 27.18 16.54 -7.16
N LEU A 71 27.15 15.31 -7.69
CA LEU A 71 28.01 14.20 -7.28
C LEU A 71 29.46 14.70 -7.19
N ASN A 72 29.96 14.90 -5.98
CA ASN A 72 31.28 15.47 -5.75
C ASN A 72 32.31 14.35 -5.68
N ILE A 73 32.42 13.57 -6.76
CA ILE A 73 33.39 12.49 -6.87
C ILE A 73 34.78 13.12 -6.95
N PRO A 74 35.71 12.82 -6.02
CA PRO A 74 37.05 13.36 -6.09
C PRO A 74 37.75 12.98 -7.40
N ASP A 75 38.43 13.92 -8.06
CA ASP A 75 39.17 13.67 -9.32
C ASP A 75 40.20 12.53 -9.23
N SER A 76 40.60 12.16 -8.01
CA SER A 76 41.56 11.09 -7.72
C SER A 76 40.93 9.79 -7.22
N ALA A 77 39.60 9.68 -7.28
CA ALA A 77 38.86 8.43 -7.08
C ALA A 77 39.22 7.42 -8.18
N VAL A 78 39.22 6.14 -7.83
CA VAL A 78 39.49 5.04 -8.76
C VAL A 78 38.19 4.33 -9.12
N GLU A 79 37.98 4.07 -10.41
CA GLU A 79 36.81 3.34 -10.87
C GLU A 79 37.05 1.83 -10.87
N TYR A 80 36.08 1.06 -10.40
CA TYR A 80 36.01 -0.39 -10.54
C TYR A 80 34.56 -0.83 -10.69
N ASN A 81 34.25 -1.53 -11.79
CA ASN A 81 32.91 -2.08 -12.08
C ASN A 81 31.78 -1.03 -12.04
N GLY A 82 32.03 0.21 -12.50
CA GLY A 82 31.04 1.29 -12.48
C GLY A 82 30.88 2.00 -11.13
N HIS A 83 31.66 1.61 -10.13
CA HIS A 83 31.77 2.28 -8.84
C HIS A 83 33.06 3.07 -8.76
N TYR A 84 33.02 4.21 -8.08
CA TYR A 84 34.17 5.07 -7.83
C TYR A 84 34.54 4.96 -6.36
N TYR A 85 35.81 4.73 -6.07
CA TYR A 85 36.33 4.55 -4.72
C TYR A 85 37.37 5.61 -4.39
N TYR A 86 37.27 6.20 -3.21
CA TYR A 86 38.24 7.16 -2.71
C TYR A 86 38.72 6.77 -1.32
N LEU A 87 40.04 6.83 -1.13
CA LEU A 87 40.67 6.58 0.16
C LEU A 87 40.83 7.89 0.93
N CYS A 88 40.02 8.06 1.97
CA CYS A 88 40.06 9.20 2.87
C CYS A 88 41.16 9.00 3.92
N CYS A 89 41.94 10.05 4.20
CA CYS A 89 43.12 9.95 5.07
C CYS A 89 43.39 11.25 5.84
N ASN A 90 44.25 11.18 6.87
CA ASN A 90 44.80 12.33 7.61
C ASN A 90 43.75 13.24 8.26
N ASN A 91 43.17 12.81 9.38
CA ASN A 91 42.28 13.61 10.26
C ASN A 91 40.93 14.03 9.66
N GLU A 92 40.51 13.44 8.53
CA GLU A 92 39.16 13.69 7.97
C GLU A 92 38.03 13.11 8.85
N ALA A 93 38.34 12.12 9.69
CA ALA A 93 37.41 11.57 10.67
C ALA A 93 38.11 11.10 11.95
N GLU A 94 37.63 11.59 13.10
CA GLU A 94 38.11 11.18 14.42
C GLU A 94 37.42 9.90 14.92
N ASP A 95 36.18 9.66 14.48
CA ASP A 95 35.38 8.47 14.77
C ASP A 95 34.63 7.93 13.53
N TYR A 96 34.05 6.73 13.67
CA TYR A 96 33.36 6.05 12.56
C TYR A 96 32.13 6.82 12.08
N ALA A 97 31.39 7.46 12.99
CA ALA A 97 30.20 8.24 12.64
C ALA A 97 30.58 9.47 11.79
N THR A 98 31.71 10.10 12.11
CA THR A 98 32.29 11.20 11.32
C THR A 98 32.76 10.71 9.96
N ALA A 99 33.35 9.51 9.87
CA ALA A 99 33.74 8.91 8.60
C ALA A 99 32.53 8.59 7.70
N GLU A 100 31.45 8.09 8.30
CA GLU A 100 30.20 7.84 7.60
C GLU A 100 29.57 9.14 7.08
N ASN A 101 29.48 10.16 7.94
CA ASN A 101 28.93 11.46 7.56
C ASN A 101 29.78 12.15 6.48
N TYR A 102 31.10 12.04 6.55
CA TYR A 102 31.99 12.58 5.52
C TYR A 102 31.67 11.98 4.14
N CYS A 103 31.55 10.65 4.03
CA CYS A 103 31.18 10.05 2.74
C CYS A 103 29.80 10.53 2.26
N LYS A 104 28.82 10.66 3.16
CA LYS A 104 27.47 11.14 2.84
C LYS A 104 27.45 12.60 2.36
N GLU A 105 28.20 13.49 3.01
CA GLU A 105 28.32 14.90 2.61
C GLU A 105 28.92 15.06 1.21
N GLN A 106 29.80 14.14 0.79
CA GLN A 106 30.34 14.11 -0.57
C GLN A 106 29.40 13.42 -1.58
N GLY A 107 28.19 13.02 -1.17
CA GLY A 107 27.22 12.33 -2.03
C GLY A 107 27.52 10.85 -2.27
N GLY A 108 28.34 10.23 -1.41
CA GLY A 108 28.69 8.80 -1.43
C GLY A 108 28.36 8.10 -0.12
N TYR A 109 28.93 6.92 0.11
CA TYR A 109 28.79 6.17 1.35
C TYR A 109 30.10 5.44 1.70
N LEU A 110 30.23 4.94 2.93
CA LEU A 110 31.35 4.07 3.28
C LEU A 110 31.31 2.79 2.44
N ALA A 111 32.41 2.50 1.76
CA ALA A 111 32.47 1.50 0.70
C ALA A 111 31.95 0.13 1.15
N THR A 112 31.25 -0.54 0.26
CA THR A 112 30.86 -1.94 0.41
C THR A 112 31.80 -2.84 -0.37
N ILE A 113 31.90 -4.09 0.07
CA ILE A 113 32.73 -5.09 -0.60
C ILE A 113 31.90 -6.35 -0.80
N THR A 114 31.42 -6.54 -2.02
CA THR A 114 30.42 -7.55 -2.37
C THR A 114 31.00 -8.71 -3.19
N SER A 115 32.29 -8.62 -3.60
CA SER A 115 32.95 -9.69 -4.35
C SER A 115 34.43 -9.85 -4.02
N GLU A 116 34.99 -11.04 -4.29
CA GLU A 116 36.41 -11.31 -4.09
C GLU A 116 37.32 -10.45 -4.99
N LYS A 117 36.86 -10.13 -6.20
CA LYS A 117 37.63 -9.31 -7.14
C LYS A 117 37.68 -7.85 -6.69
N GLU A 118 36.56 -7.31 -6.23
CA GLU A 118 36.46 -5.98 -5.61
C GLU A 118 37.31 -5.89 -4.35
N ASN A 119 37.24 -6.90 -3.48
CA ASN A 119 38.05 -6.98 -2.28
C ASN A 119 39.56 -6.91 -2.58
N LYS A 120 40.02 -7.67 -3.58
CA LYS A 120 41.42 -7.64 -4.04
C LYS A 120 41.78 -6.28 -4.66
N PHE A 121 40.88 -5.68 -5.44
CA PHE A 121 41.07 -4.37 -6.05
C PHE A 121 41.28 -3.29 -4.99
N LEU A 122 40.35 -3.17 -4.03
CA LEU A 122 40.39 -2.17 -2.96
C LEU A 122 41.59 -2.36 -2.04
N PHE A 123 41.91 -3.60 -1.67
CA PHE A 123 43.11 -3.88 -0.88
C PHE A 123 44.39 -3.42 -1.57
N ASN A 124 44.54 -3.69 -2.88
CA ASN A 124 45.69 -3.24 -3.65
C ASN A 124 45.72 -1.72 -3.81
N TYR A 125 44.56 -1.09 -3.97
CA TYR A 125 44.42 0.37 -4.02
C TYR A 125 44.93 1.02 -2.72
N VAL A 126 44.49 0.53 -1.56
CA VAL A 126 44.95 0.98 -0.23
C VAL A 126 46.47 0.86 -0.09
N ARG A 127 47.04 -0.29 -0.45
CA ARG A 127 48.49 -0.53 -0.39
C ARG A 127 49.28 0.38 -1.33
N LYS A 128 48.78 0.60 -2.55
CA LYS A 128 49.41 1.49 -3.54
C LYS A 128 49.45 2.94 -3.06
N LYS A 129 48.46 3.37 -2.27
CA LYS A 129 48.42 4.70 -1.63
C LYS A 129 49.35 4.81 -0.42
N GLY A 130 50.05 3.75 -0.04
CA GLY A 130 51.04 3.74 1.04
C GLY A 130 50.48 3.35 2.41
N TYR A 131 49.20 2.98 2.48
CA TYR A 131 48.54 2.59 3.74
C TYR A 131 48.53 1.08 3.91
N SER A 132 48.70 0.62 5.15
CA SER A 132 48.67 -0.82 5.46
C SER A 132 47.25 -1.37 5.59
N SER A 133 46.25 -0.51 5.82
CA SER A 133 44.86 -0.90 6.02
C SER A 133 43.92 0.30 5.81
N ALA A 134 42.62 0.02 5.68
CA ALA A 134 41.53 0.98 5.65
C ALA A 134 40.25 0.34 6.21
N TYR A 135 39.41 1.15 6.87
CA TYR A 135 38.04 0.82 7.26
C TYR A 135 37.08 0.93 6.07
N PHE A 136 35.99 0.20 6.13
CA PHE A 136 34.89 0.24 5.16
C PHE A 136 33.53 0.08 5.87
N GLY A 137 32.44 0.10 5.11
CA GLY A 137 31.08 0.24 5.63
C GLY A 137 30.52 -0.96 6.40
N LEU A 138 31.32 -1.98 6.71
CA LEU A 138 30.85 -3.16 7.43
C LEU A 138 31.00 -2.96 8.94
N ASN A 139 29.91 -3.12 9.68
CA ASN A 139 29.86 -2.91 11.12
C ASN A 139 28.87 -3.87 11.81
N ASN A 140 28.87 -3.93 13.14
CA ASN A 140 27.84 -4.62 13.96
C ASN A 140 27.33 -3.68 15.07
N LEU A 141 26.85 -2.49 14.68
CA LEU A 141 26.41 -1.42 15.60
C LEU A 141 24.98 -1.57 16.12
N LYS A 142 24.07 -2.20 15.37
CA LYS A 142 22.63 -2.11 15.66
C LYS A 142 22.11 -3.11 16.69
N ASP A 143 22.63 -4.34 16.72
CA ASP A 143 22.06 -5.42 17.56
C ASP A 143 23.12 -6.20 18.36
N GLY A 144 24.42 -5.90 18.19
CA GLY A 144 25.54 -6.64 18.78
C GLY A 144 25.65 -8.11 18.32
N LYS A 145 24.83 -8.55 17.37
CA LYS A 145 24.65 -9.96 16.99
C LYS A 145 24.99 -10.28 15.51
N ALA A 146 25.08 -9.31 14.60
CA ALA A 146 25.37 -9.57 13.17
C ALA A 146 26.04 -8.39 12.44
N TYR A 147 26.94 -8.68 11.49
CA TYR A 147 27.60 -7.68 10.65
C TYR A 147 26.70 -7.24 9.48
N GLN A 148 26.67 -5.94 9.19
CA GLN A 148 25.87 -5.31 8.12
C GLN A 148 26.59 -4.12 7.47
N TRP A 149 26.27 -3.84 6.20
CA TRP A 149 26.75 -2.64 5.51
C TRP A 149 25.95 -1.39 5.93
N ASN A 150 26.60 -0.23 6.06
CA ASN A 150 25.94 1.03 6.44
C ASN A 150 24.84 1.47 5.49
N ASN A 151 25.04 1.21 4.19
CA ASN A 151 24.10 1.59 3.14
C ASN A 151 22.95 0.58 2.97
N GLY A 152 22.90 -0.48 3.78
CA GLY A 152 21.87 -1.51 3.73
C GLY A 152 22.06 -2.57 2.65
N GLU A 153 23.20 -2.57 1.92
CA GLU A 153 23.54 -3.65 1.01
C GLU A 153 23.64 -5.00 1.73
N LEU A 154 23.43 -6.09 0.97
CA LEU A 154 23.51 -7.44 1.51
C LEU A 154 24.97 -7.85 1.74
N LEU A 155 25.26 -8.42 2.92
CA LEU A 155 26.57 -9.01 3.23
C LEU A 155 26.73 -10.39 2.56
N ILE A 156 26.86 -10.41 1.24
CA ILE A 156 27.00 -11.65 0.45
C ILE A 156 28.45 -12.15 0.34
N TYR A 157 29.39 -11.31 0.71
CA TYR A 157 30.82 -11.61 0.66
C TYR A 157 31.48 -11.23 1.97
N THR A 158 32.25 -12.17 2.52
CA THR A 158 33.14 -11.89 3.64
C THR A 158 34.51 -12.52 3.40
N LYS A 159 35.56 -11.89 3.93
CA LYS A 159 36.92 -12.46 3.89
C LYS A 159 37.64 -12.30 5.22
N TRP A 160 37.07 -12.86 6.28
CA TRP A 160 37.66 -12.82 7.62
C TRP A 160 39.07 -13.42 7.67
N ALA A 161 39.96 -12.80 8.43
CA ALA A 161 41.25 -13.38 8.77
C ALA A 161 41.07 -14.58 9.71
N LYS A 162 42.14 -15.36 9.89
CA LYS A 162 42.12 -16.49 10.80
C LYS A 162 41.79 -16.00 12.22
N ASN A 163 40.77 -16.61 12.83
CA ASN A 163 40.20 -16.29 14.15
C ASN A 163 39.35 -15.01 14.20
N GLU A 164 38.99 -14.42 13.07
CA GLU A 164 38.04 -13.30 12.97
C GLU A 164 36.67 -13.79 12.45
N PRO A 165 35.56 -13.12 12.79
CA PRO A 165 35.48 -12.02 13.76
C PRO A 165 35.68 -12.53 15.19
N ASP A 166 36.53 -11.86 15.97
CA ASP A 166 36.65 -12.12 17.41
C ASP A 166 35.70 -11.23 18.23
N ASN A 167 35.28 -11.70 19.41
CA ASN A 167 34.37 -10.97 20.30
C ASN A 167 35.15 -10.15 21.35
N THR A 168 36.41 -9.82 21.09
CA THR A 168 37.33 -9.29 22.12
C THR A 168 37.00 -7.86 22.54
N PHE A 169 36.14 -7.15 21.80
CA PHE A 169 35.90 -5.70 21.93
C PHE A 169 34.42 -5.33 22.11
N SER A 170 33.67 -6.12 22.89
CA SER A 170 32.19 -6.08 23.01
C SER A 170 31.55 -4.74 23.35
N ASP A 171 32.31 -3.79 23.93
CA ASP A 171 31.74 -2.59 24.55
C ASP A 171 31.84 -1.32 23.68
N TYR A 172 32.51 -1.36 22.51
CA TYR A 172 32.87 -0.15 21.74
C TYR A 172 32.40 -0.10 20.27
N GLY A 173 31.57 -1.07 19.85
CA GLY A 173 31.10 -1.21 18.47
C GLY A 173 32.13 -1.91 17.58
N TYR A 174 31.67 -2.86 16.76
CA TYR A 174 32.54 -3.64 15.87
C TYR A 174 32.59 -3.00 14.49
N TYR A 175 33.77 -2.52 14.07
CA TYR A 175 34.01 -2.01 12.71
C TYR A 175 34.99 -2.93 12.00
N VAL A 176 34.86 -3.04 10.68
CA VAL A 176 35.71 -3.93 9.89
C VAL A 176 36.68 -3.12 9.04
N ARG A 177 37.93 -3.60 9.03
CA ARG A 177 39.01 -3.07 8.19
C ARG A 177 39.81 -4.22 7.57
N PHE A 178 40.62 -3.88 6.57
CA PHE A 178 41.63 -4.83 6.08
C PHE A 178 42.62 -5.18 7.18
N ASN A 179 43.05 -6.44 7.25
CA ASN A 179 44.11 -6.86 8.14
C ASN A 179 45.45 -6.29 7.66
N GLU A 180 46.08 -5.43 8.46
CA GLU A 180 47.35 -4.76 8.15
C GLU A 180 48.51 -5.71 7.86
N ASN A 181 48.45 -6.95 8.37
CA ASN A 181 49.48 -7.97 8.21
C ASN A 181 49.14 -8.99 7.10
N ALA A 182 47.96 -8.89 6.49
CA ALA A 182 47.52 -9.83 5.47
C ALA A 182 48.23 -9.63 4.12
N LYS A 183 48.51 -10.74 3.43
CA LYS A 183 48.96 -10.74 2.02
C LYS A 183 47.82 -11.04 1.04
N ASP A 184 46.65 -11.41 1.55
CA ASP A 184 45.53 -11.98 0.82
C ASP A 184 44.23 -11.17 0.96
N ALA A 185 44.29 -9.92 1.44
CA ALA A 185 43.14 -9.03 1.61
C ALA A 185 42.09 -9.53 2.61
N THR A 186 42.52 -10.24 3.66
CA THR A 186 41.62 -10.65 4.75
C THR A 186 41.23 -9.48 5.66
N TRP A 187 40.13 -9.64 6.38
CA TRP A 187 39.47 -8.63 7.21
C TRP A 187 39.67 -8.94 8.69
N LYS A 188 39.73 -7.90 9.52
CA LYS A 188 39.72 -8.03 10.98
C LYS A 188 38.72 -7.06 11.58
N VAL A 189 38.25 -7.41 12.75
CA VAL A 189 37.44 -6.53 13.59
C VAL A 189 38.36 -5.59 14.35
N ASP A 190 38.00 -4.32 14.44
CA ASP A 190 38.79 -3.34 15.18
C ASP A 190 37.90 -2.23 15.75
N THR A 191 38.43 -1.50 16.71
CA THR A 191 37.80 -0.28 17.22
C THR A 191 38.24 0.90 16.35
N PHE A 192 37.34 1.85 16.11
CA PHE A 192 37.69 3.12 15.45
C PHE A 192 38.16 4.09 16.56
N SER A 193 39.29 3.79 17.20
CA SER A 193 39.77 4.58 18.36
C SER A 193 41.04 5.38 18.04
N GLY A 194 40.94 6.71 18.20
CA GLY A 194 42.07 7.64 18.18
C GLY A 194 42.89 7.59 19.48
N GLY A 195 43.51 6.45 19.80
CA GLY A 195 44.27 6.23 21.04
C GLY A 195 45.74 5.84 20.83
N GLU A 196 46.64 6.71 21.29
CA GLU A 196 48.09 6.61 21.56
C GLU A 196 49.07 6.10 20.49
N THR A 197 48.64 5.58 19.35
CA THR A 197 49.54 5.44 18.20
C THR A 197 48.95 6.14 16.98
N ASN A 198 49.64 7.18 16.52
CA ASN A 198 49.29 8.05 15.39
C ASN A 198 49.26 7.31 14.03
N PHE A 199 48.47 6.24 13.90
CA PHE A 199 48.35 5.48 12.67
C PHE A 199 46.90 5.48 12.17
N ASN A 200 46.52 6.65 11.62
CA ASN A 200 45.65 6.82 10.46
C ASN A 200 44.31 6.06 10.46
N ASN A 201 43.26 6.73 10.96
CA ASN A 201 41.85 6.44 10.68
C ASN A 201 41.54 6.62 9.18
N VAL A 202 42.03 5.69 8.37
CA VAL A 202 41.87 5.69 6.92
C VAL A 202 40.65 4.85 6.57
N PHE A 203 39.78 5.39 5.72
CA PHE A 203 38.53 4.74 5.34
C PHE A 203 38.25 4.89 3.85
N LEU A 204 37.44 4.01 3.30
CA LEU A 204 37.05 4.02 1.90
C LEU A 204 35.64 4.61 1.76
N CYS A 205 35.50 5.65 0.93
CA CYS A 205 34.20 6.07 0.41
C CYS A 205 33.98 5.52 -0.99
N GLU A 206 32.72 5.35 -1.35
CA GLU A 206 32.24 4.83 -2.63
C GLU A 206 31.13 5.72 -3.20
N TRP A 207 31.11 5.85 -4.54
CA TRP A 207 30.06 6.50 -5.33
C TRP A 207 29.68 5.61 -6.53
N GLY A 208 28.40 5.55 -6.86
CA GLY A 208 27.87 4.77 -7.99
C GLY A 208 26.66 3.94 -7.59
N ASP A 209 25.74 3.66 -8.52
CA ASP A 209 24.67 2.68 -8.30
C ASP A 209 25.26 1.27 -8.44
N TYR A 210 24.99 0.36 -7.50
CA TYR A 210 25.33 -1.08 -7.62
C TYR A 210 24.88 -1.63 -8.97
N SER A 211 25.85 -1.84 -9.85
CA SER A 211 25.64 -2.44 -11.17
C SER A 211 26.55 -3.65 -11.31
N VAL A 212 25.93 -4.83 -11.36
CA VAL A 212 26.64 -6.08 -11.68
C VAL A 212 26.90 -6.09 -13.19
N THR A 213 27.88 -5.31 -13.66
CA THR A 213 28.37 -5.42 -15.04
C THR A 213 29.59 -6.32 -15.10
N GLY A 214 29.34 -7.63 -15.05
CA GLY A 214 30.36 -8.64 -15.26
C GLY A 214 29.83 -9.86 -15.98
N ASN A 215 29.44 -9.70 -17.25
CA ASN A 215 29.14 -10.78 -18.20
C ASN A 215 28.22 -11.90 -17.68
N ASP A 216 26.94 -11.59 -17.48
CA ASP A 216 25.86 -12.41 -18.07
C ASP A 216 24.60 -11.54 -18.17
N GLY A 217 23.84 -11.73 -19.25
CA GLY A 217 22.79 -10.79 -19.66
C GLY A 217 21.64 -10.65 -18.67
N LEU A 218 21.62 -9.58 -17.87
CA LEU A 218 20.46 -9.13 -17.10
C LEU A 218 20.20 -7.66 -17.38
N LYS A 219 19.11 -7.41 -18.12
CA LYS A 219 18.53 -6.09 -18.37
C LYS A 219 18.36 -5.36 -17.04
N VAL A 220 18.93 -4.17 -16.94
CA VAL A 220 18.56 -3.13 -15.99
C VAL A 220 17.05 -2.91 -16.09
N THR A 221 16.32 -3.07 -14.99
CA THR A 221 14.90 -2.70 -14.97
C THR A 221 14.48 -1.85 -13.75
N SER A 222 14.40 -0.54 -14.02
CA SER A 222 13.75 0.59 -13.31
C SER A 222 13.33 0.50 -11.82
N LYS A 223 13.88 1.42 -11.01
CA LYS A 223 13.50 1.83 -9.63
C LYS A 223 12.06 2.37 -9.51
N LYS A 224 11.00 1.55 -9.57
CA LYS A 224 9.61 2.04 -9.42
C LYS A 224 8.95 1.71 -8.09
N ARG A 225 9.18 0.54 -7.49
CA ARG A 225 8.39 0.03 -6.35
C ARG A 225 9.22 -0.85 -5.43
N ASP A 226 9.05 -0.64 -4.13
CA ASP A 226 9.60 -1.50 -3.09
C ASP A 226 8.44 -2.24 -2.40
N ILE A 227 8.58 -3.55 -2.27
CA ILE A 227 7.58 -4.44 -1.69
C ILE A 227 8.24 -5.18 -0.54
N VAL A 228 7.58 -5.28 0.62
CA VAL A 228 8.06 -6.14 1.71
C VAL A 228 7.04 -7.24 1.96
N LEU A 229 7.47 -8.49 1.83
CA LEU A 229 6.70 -9.65 2.26
C LEU A 229 6.93 -9.84 3.76
N THR A 230 5.85 -9.80 4.53
CA THR A 230 5.85 -9.90 6.00
C THR A 230 5.16 -11.22 6.37
N LEU A 231 5.97 -12.20 6.76
CA LEU A 231 5.59 -13.61 6.84
C LEU A 231 5.43 -14.03 8.30
N ASP A 232 4.21 -14.38 8.69
CA ASP A 232 3.93 -14.99 9.97
C ASP A 232 4.53 -16.39 10.05
N ILE A 233 5.38 -16.61 11.04
CA ILE A 233 5.97 -17.92 11.32
C ILE A 233 5.57 -18.42 12.72
N SER A 234 4.48 -17.93 13.29
CA SER A 234 3.96 -18.35 14.60
C SER A 234 3.55 -19.83 14.64
N ALA A 235 3.28 -20.33 15.85
CA ALA A 235 2.96 -21.74 16.06
C ALA A 235 1.62 -22.13 15.43
N SER A 236 0.66 -21.21 15.39
CA SER A 236 -0.66 -21.43 14.76
C SER A 236 -0.56 -21.61 13.25
N MET A 237 0.48 -21.05 12.63
CA MET A 237 0.79 -21.23 11.23
C MET A 237 1.43 -22.60 10.92
N ASP A 238 1.86 -23.39 11.91
CA ASP A 238 2.60 -24.63 11.66
C ASP A 238 1.83 -25.64 10.78
N GLY A 239 2.57 -26.39 9.96
CA GLY A 239 1.98 -27.33 9.00
C GLY A 239 1.41 -26.63 7.76
N ILE A 240 0.13 -26.88 7.45
CA ILE A 240 -0.49 -26.48 6.18
C ILE A 240 -0.45 -24.96 5.94
N PRO A 241 -0.83 -24.08 6.89
CA PRO A 241 -0.81 -22.63 6.66
C PRO A 241 0.59 -22.11 6.31
N LEU A 242 1.64 -22.53 7.02
CA LEU A 242 3.02 -22.11 6.75
C LEU A 242 3.53 -22.68 5.44
N ASP A 243 3.19 -23.92 5.09
CA ASP A 243 3.54 -24.51 3.79
C ASP A 243 2.88 -23.75 2.62
N GLU A 244 1.60 -23.37 2.76
CA GLU A 244 0.92 -22.54 1.77
C GLU A 244 1.46 -21.11 1.77
N THR A 245 1.85 -20.54 2.91
CA THR A 245 2.52 -19.23 3.02
C THR A 245 3.84 -19.23 2.26
N LYS A 246 4.66 -20.27 2.42
CA LYS A 246 5.93 -20.43 1.68
C LYS A 246 5.69 -20.53 0.17
N LYS A 247 4.72 -21.35 -0.25
CA LYS A 247 4.35 -21.47 -1.67
C LYS A 247 3.81 -20.16 -2.23
N ALA A 248 2.99 -19.45 -1.46
CA ALA A 248 2.42 -18.15 -1.81
C ALA A 248 3.52 -17.12 -2.04
N ALA A 249 4.40 -16.95 -1.05
CA ALA A 249 5.51 -16.01 -1.13
C ALA A 249 6.48 -16.34 -2.27
N ALA A 250 6.80 -17.62 -2.49
CA ALA A 250 7.67 -18.02 -3.61
C ALA A 250 7.02 -17.71 -4.98
N LYS A 251 5.74 -18.04 -5.17
CA LYS A 251 4.98 -17.71 -6.39
C LYS A 251 4.86 -16.20 -6.60
N PHE A 252 4.72 -15.43 -5.53
CA PHE A 252 4.71 -13.96 -5.58
C PHE A 252 6.04 -13.43 -6.13
N VAL A 253 7.16 -13.90 -5.57
CA VAL A 253 8.52 -13.53 -6.00
C VAL A 253 8.69 -13.77 -7.51
N ASP A 254 8.28 -14.95 -8.02
CA ASP A 254 8.36 -15.28 -9.45
C ASP A 254 7.51 -14.35 -10.33
N SER A 255 6.32 -13.99 -9.86
CA SER A 255 5.34 -13.21 -10.63
C SER A 255 5.67 -11.71 -10.67
N ILE A 256 6.31 -11.20 -9.62
CA ILE A 256 6.48 -9.76 -9.38
C ILE A 256 7.88 -9.24 -9.70
N LEU A 257 8.95 -9.98 -9.39
CA LEU A 257 10.32 -9.49 -9.62
C LEU A 257 10.61 -9.21 -11.10
N ASN A 258 10.05 -10.00 -11.99
CA ASN A 258 10.18 -9.83 -13.44
C ASN A 258 9.51 -8.54 -13.97
N LYS A 259 8.86 -7.75 -13.12
CA LYS A 259 8.11 -6.53 -13.47
C LYS A 259 8.71 -5.23 -12.91
N ASN A 260 10.02 -5.20 -12.62
CA ASN A 260 10.76 -4.01 -12.17
C ASN A 260 10.39 -3.59 -10.72
N SER A 261 10.30 -4.57 -9.84
CA SER A 261 10.03 -4.39 -8.41
C SER A 261 11.18 -4.99 -7.60
N ASN A 262 11.47 -4.39 -6.45
CA ASN A 262 12.36 -5.00 -5.46
C ASN A 262 11.53 -5.58 -4.30
N ILE A 263 11.97 -6.70 -3.76
CA ILE A 263 11.30 -7.39 -2.66
C ILE A 263 12.24 -7.49 -1.46
N GLY A 264 11.74 -7.09 -0.30
CA GLY A 264 12.30 -7.39 1.01
C GLY A 264 11.50 -8.48 1.72
N LEU A 265 12.15 -9.22 2.63
CA LEU A 265 11.54 -10.28 3.42
C LEU A 265 11.67 -9.96 4.90
N VAL A 266 10.54 -9.99 5.59
CA VAL A 266 10.42 -9.95 7.04
C VAL A 266 9.70 -11.21 7.47
N SER A 267 10.20 -11.89 8.48
CA SER A 267 9.40 -12.87 9.24
C SER A 267 9.15 -12.36 10.63
N TYR A 268 8.08 -12.80 11.26
CA TYR A 268 7.80 -12.45 12.65
C TYR A 268 7.17 -13.62 13.41
N SER A 269 7.50 -13.69 14.69
CA SER A 269 6.79 -14.47 15.70
C SER A 269 6.65 -13.60 16.95
N ASP A 270 7.54 -13.76 17.93
CA ASP A 270 7.71 -12.94 19.12
C ASP A 270 8.24 -11.55 18.75
N GLU A 271 9.23 -11.53 17.86
CA GLU A 271 9.89 -10.36 17.30
C GLU A 271 10.01 -10.51 15.77
N ALA A 272 10.08 -9.38 15.07
CA ALA A 272 10.23 -9.32 13.63
C ALA A 272 11.70 -9.25 13.20
N THR A 273 12.07 -10.18 12.31
CA THR A 273 13.42 -10.32 11.76
C THR A 273 13.42 -9.98 10.26
N SER A 274 14.37 -9.15 9.84
CA SER A 274 14.64 -8.93 8.41
C SER A 274 15.46 -10.09 7.86
N LEU A 275 14.83 -10.93 7.04
CA LEU A 275 15.49 -12.06 6.39
C LEU A 275 16.22 -11.65 5.11
N SER A 276 15.79 -10.54 4.51
CA SER A 276 16.50 -9.88 3.41
C SER A 276 16.31 -8.38 3.46
N GLY A 277 17.30 -7.64 2.93
CA GLY A 277 17.04 -6.30 2.42
C GLY A 277 16.16 -6.33 1.17
N ILE A 278 15.76 -5.14 0.71
CA ILE A 278 15.03 -4.95 -0.55
C ILE A 278 15.97 -5.28 -1.72
N CYS A 279 15.66 -6.34 -2.49
CA CYS A 279 16.50 -6.80 -3.58
C CYS A 279 15.69 -7.45 -4.71
N SER A 280 16.36 -7.75 -5.83
CA SER A 280 15.76 -8.41 -7.00
C SER A 280 16.28 -9.84 -7.22
N ASN A 281 16.93 -10.45 -6.21
CA ASN A 281 17.50 -11.80 -6.32
C ASN A 281 16.45 -12.86 -5.99
N ASP A 282 15.75 -13.33 -7.00
CA ASP A 282 14.65 -14.30 -6.88
C ASP A 282 15.10 -15.61 -6.24
N VAL A 283 16.27 -16.13 -6.61
CA VAL A 283 16.82 -17.39 -6.07
C VAL A 283 17.07 -17.27 -4.57
N PHE A 284 17.70 -16.18 -4.12
CA PHE A 284 17.95 -15.93 -2.70
C PHE A 284 16.64 -15.82 -1.92
N LEU A 285 15.71 -14.98 -2.40
CA LEU A 285 14.42 -14.76 -1.75
C LEU A 285 13.63 -16.08 -1.62
N LYS A 286 13.55 -16.89 -2.68
CA LYS A 286 12.89 -18.19 -2.65
C LYS A 286 13.54 -19.16 -1.68
N ASN A 287 14.87 -19.28 -1.70
CA ASN A 287 15.58 -20.18 -0.79
C ASN A 287 15.33 -19.79 0.67
N THR A 288 15.40 -18.49 0.98
CA THR A 288 15.09 -17.95 2.31
C THR A 288 13.67 -18.29 2.74
N ILE A 289 12.68 -18.02 1.88
CA ILE A 289 11.26 -18.38 2.13
C ILE A 289 11.12 -19.88 2.42
N THR A 290 11.69 -20.74 1.57
CA THR A 290 11.55 -22.20 1.74
C THR A 290 12.19 -22.74 3.02
N SER A 291 13.16 -22.02 3.58
CA SER A 291 13.87 -22.40 4.81
C SER A 291 13.15 -22.00 6.10
N LEU A 292 12.05 -21.25 6.02
CA LEU A 292 11.30 -20.81 7.20
C LEU A 292 10.80 -21.99 8.03
N SER A 293 10.76 -21.80 9.34
CA SER A 293 10.23 -22.75 10.30
C SER A 293 9.31 -22.03 11.26
N SER A 294 8.32 -22.74 11.81
CA SER A 294 7.46 -22.21 12.85
C SER A 294 8.24 -21.87 14.12
N ALA A 295 7.74 -20.88 14.83
CA ALA A 295 8.18 -20.34 16.11
C ALA A 295 6.95 -20.18 17.01
N GLU A 296 7.04 -19.49 18.15
CA GLU A 296 5.97 -19.57 19.18
C GLU A 296 4.82 -18.59 18.95
N ASN A 297 5.06 -17.29 19.17
CA ASN A 297 4.01 -16.28 19.29
C ASN A 297 3.73 -15.52 17.99
N THR A 298 2.72 -14.64 18.03
CA THR A 298 2.26 -13.84 16.88
C THR A 298 2.26 -12.35 17.21
N ASN A 299 3.27 -11.61 16.75
CA ASN A 299 3.42 -10.17 16.96
C ASN A 299 3.31 -9.39 15.63
N ILE A 300 2.07 -9.23 15.16
CA ILE A 300 1.78 -8.57 13.88
C ILE A 300 2.25 -7.11 13.88
N GLU A 301 2.15 -6.42 15.04
CA GLU A 301 2.62 -5.04 15.17
C GLU A 301 4.10 -4.91 14.79
N ASP A 302 4.95 -5.77 15.35
CA ASP A 302 6.39 -5.71 15.11
C ASP A 302 6.72 -6.10 13.67
N GLY A 303 5.99 -7.06 13.10
CA GLY A 303 6.07 -7.41 11.68
C GLY A 303 5.78 -6.21 10.77
N LEU A 304 4.68 -5.49 11.01
CA LEU A 304 4.31 -4.29 10.28
C LEU A 304 5.31 -3.15 10.49
N SER A 305 5.79 -2.94 11.72
CA SER A 305 6.79 -1.94 12.08
C SER A 305 8.12 -2.15 11.32
N ARG A 306 8.62 -3.40 11.32
CA ARG A 306 9.86 -3.76 10.64
C ARG A 306 9.73 -3.61 9.13
N ALA A 307 8.61 -4.06 8.56
CA ALA A 307 8.34 -3.93 7.13
C ALA A 307 8.24 -2.47 6.70
N TYR A 308 7.51 -1.64 7.45
CA TYR A 308 7.42 -0.21 7.22
C TYR A 308 8.80 0.46 7.28
N SER A 309 9.60 0.15 8.31
CA SER A 309 10.96 0.67 8.45
C SER A 309 11.85 0.31 7.27
N MET A 310 11.76 -0.93 6.78
CA MET A 310 12.49 -1.37 5.60
C MET A 310 12.08 -0.59 4.34
N LEU A 311 10.78 -0.32 4.15
CA LEU A 311 10.28 0.50 3.05
C LEU A 311 10.71 1.97 3.15
N GLN A 312 10.96 2.50 4.35
CA GLN A 312 11.46 3.86 4.51
C GLN A 312 12.93 4.02 4.10
N LEU A 313 13.72 2.94 4.14
CA LEU A 313 15.07 2.93 3.59
C LEU A 313 15.08 2.87 2.06
N GLY A 314 13.99 2.37 1.47
CA GLY A 314 13.78 2.29 0.03
C GLY A 314 13.51 3.66 -0.63
N GLN A 315 14.09 3.86 -1.81
CA GLN A 315 13.96 5.09 -2.61
C GLN A 315 12.79 5.05 -3.61
N SER A 316 12.01 3.96 -3.63
CA SER A 316 10.93 3.79 -4.60
C SER A 316 9.70 4.65 -4.28
N LYS A 317 9.05 5.16 -5.34
CA LYS A 317 7.86 6.01 -5.24
C LYS A 317 6.61 5.29 -4.72
N LYS A 318 6.50 3.97 -4.99
CA LYS A 318 5.41 3.14 -4.45
C LYS A 318 5.97 2.16 -3.44
N LYS A 319 5.33 2.10 -2.26
CA LYS A 319 5.74 1.27 -1.12
C LYS A 319 4.60 0.34 -0.75
N LEU A 320 4.84 -0.97 -0.73
CA LEU A 320 3.82 -1.97 -0.46
C LEU A 320 4.28 -2.94 0.64
N ILE A 321 3.35 -3.29 1.53
CA ILE A 321 3.50 -4.40 2.47
C ILE A 321 2.55 -5.51 2.04
N VAL A 322 3.03 -6.75 2.01
CA VAL A 322 2.18 -7.95 1.87
C VAL A 322 2.32 -8.76 3.15
N LEU A 323 1.33 -8.64 4.04
CA LEU A 323 1.24 -9.37 5.28
C LEU A 323 0.59 -10.74 5.04
N MET A 324 1.22 -11.81 5.50
CA MET A 324 0.71 -13.19 5.39
C MET A 324 0.58 -13.77 6.79
N SER A 325 -0.64 -14.09 7.23
CA SER A 325 -0.94 -14.49 8.62
C SER A 325 -2.30 -15.21 8.73
N ASP A 326 -2.56 -15.85 9.86
CA ASP A 326 -3.89 -16.30 10.27
C ASP A 326 -4.68 -15.23 11.04
N GLY A 327 -4.07 -14.07 11.31
CA GLY A 327 -4.74 -12.92 11.91
C GLY A 327 -4.97 -13.00 13.42
N LEU A 328 -4.25 -13.85 14.15
CA LEU A 328 -4.44 -14.04 15.59
C LEU A 328 -3.21 -13.56 16.40
N PRO A 329 -3.07 -12.24 16.66
CA PRO A 329 -1.95 -11.74 17.45
C PRO A 329 -2.00 -12.27 18.89
N THR A 330 -0.85 -12.69 19.43
CA THR A 330 -0.69 -13.09 20.85
C THR A 330 0.23 -12.15 21.62
N LEU A 331 0.92 -11.25 20.92
CA LEU A 331 1.82 -10.23 21.46
C LEU A 331 1.65 -8.90 20.72
N GLY A 332 2.06 -7.81 21.36
CA GLY A 332 1.95 -6.47 20.80
C GLY A 332 0.51 -5.94 20.81
N LYS A 333 0.21 -4.99 19.92
CA LYS A 333 -1.16 -4.50 19.71
C LYS A 333 -2.05 -5.57 19.11
N ASP A 334 -3.31 -5.57 19.51
CA ASP A 334 -4.39 -6.36 18.92
C ASP A 334 -5.61 -5.46 18.55
N GLY A 335 -6.61 -6.07 17.90
CA GLY A 335 -7.90 -5.45 17.62
C GLY A 335 -7.81 -4.02 17.08
N GLU A 336 -8.57 -3.11 17.67
CA GLU A 336 -8.64 -1.69 17.26
C GLU A 336 -7.31 -0.94 17.37
N GLU A 337 -6.44 -1.31 18.31
CA GLU A 337 -5.15 -0.64 18.44
C GLU A 337 -4.23 -1.00 17.28
N LEU A 338 -4.25 -2.27 16.86
CA LEU A 338 -3.49 -2.74 15.70
C LEU A 338 -4.07 -2.19 14.40
N ILE A 339 -5.40 -2.13 14.26
CA ILE A 339 -6.06 -1.52 13.10
C ILE A 339 -5.64 -0.06 12.96
N LYS A 340 -5.71 0.73 14.05
CA LYS A 340 -5.25 2.13 14.04
C LYS A 340 -3.77 2.27 13.74
N TYR A 341 -2.95 1.31 14.14
CA TYR A 341 -1.54 1.29 13.80
C TYR A 341 -1.32 1.06 12.29
N ALA A 342 -2.04 0.11 11.70
CA ALA A 342 -2.03 -0.12 10.26
C ALA A 342 -2.54 1.09 9.48
N GLU A 343 -3.60 1.77 9.95
CA GLU A 343 -4.08 3.03 9.34
C GLU A 343 -3.00 4.10 9.29
N LYS A 344 -2.22 4.28 10.37
CA LYS A 344 -1.09 5.24 10.36
C LYS A 344 -0.05 4.89 9.31
N ILE A 345 0.20 3.61 9.03
CA ILE A 345 1.12 3.19 7.97
C ILE A 345 0.51 3.53 6.60
N LYS A 346 -0.79 3.27 6.41
CA LYS A 346 -1.53 3.59 5.18
C LYS A 346 -1.55 5.09 4.87
N ASP A 347 -1.75 5.92 5.89
CA ASP A 347 -1.71 7.40 5.79
C ASP A 347 -0.35 7.95 5.29
N GLN A 348 0.73 7.15 5.38
CA GLN A 348 2.06 7.49 4.86
C GLN A 348 2.26 7.07 3.40
N GLY A 349 1.18 6.71 2.69
CA GLY A 349 1.21 6.29 1.29
C GLY A 349 1.74 4.86 1.09
N VAL A 350 1.63 4.01 2.11
CA VAL A 350 2.00 2.59 2.03
C VAL A 350 0.73 1.75 1.84
N LEU A 351 0.69 0.97 0.77
CA LEU A 351 -0.44 0.07 0.51
C LEU A 351 -0.20 -1.25 1.25
N ILE A 352 -1.17 -1.70 2.05
CA ILE A 352 -1.08 -2.96 2.81
C ILE A 352 -2.00 -4.00 2.18
N TYR A 353 -1.41 -5.06 1.65
CA TYR A 353 -2.10 -6.27 1.27
C TYR A 353 -2.05 -7.28 2.41
N THR A 354 -3.13 -8.01 2.63
CA THR A 354 -3.17 -9.11 3.58
C THR A 354 -3.61 -10.40 2.91
N LEU A 355 -2.88 -11.48 3.19
CA LEU A 355 -3.20 -12.85 2.80
C LEU A 355 -3.50 -13.64 4.06
N GLY A 356 -4.76 -14.07 4.20
CA GLY A 356 -5.26 -14.84 5.33
C GLY A 356 -5.12 -16.35 5.11
N PHE A 357 -4.53 -17.07 6.07
CA PHE A 357 -4.35 -18.52 6.05
C PHE A 357 -5.03 -19.15 7.29
N PHE A 358 -6.30 -19.53 7.15
CA PHE A 358 -7.15 -19.89 8.29
C PHE A 358 -7.39 -21.40 8.49
N GLN A 359 -6.62 -22.26 7.82
CA GLN A 359 -6.88 -23.71 7.79
C GLN A 359 -6.78 -24.38 9.17
N ASN A 360 -5.94 -23.83 10.07
CA ASN A 360 -5.76 -24.36 11.42
C ASN A 360 -6.60 -23.63 12.47
N THR A 361 -7.32 -22.58 12.10
CA THR A 361 -7.96 -21.64 13.03
C THR A 361 -9.46 -21.59 12.83
N GLU A 362 -10.10 -22.72 12.48
CA GLU A 362 -11.55 -22.77 12.20
C GLU A 362 -12.39 -22.16 13.33
N GLU A 363 -12.01 -22.39 14.61
CA GLU A 363 -12.72 -21.86 15.78
C GLU A 363 -12.67 -20.32 15.92
N TYR A 364 -11.63 -19.68 15.38
CA TYR A 364 -11.35 -18.25 15.50
C TYR A 364 -11.22 -17.56 14.13
N LYS A 365 -11.75 -18.21 13.09
CA LYS A 365 -11.57 -17.81 11.70
C LYS A 365 -12.21 -16.45 11.44
N ALA A 366 -13.38 -16.20 12.00
CA ALA A 366 -14.09 -14.93 11.84
C ALA A 366 -13.28 -13.75 12.40
N GLU A 367 -12.67 -13.93 13.57
CA GLU A 367 -11.84 -12.92 14.23
C GLU A 367 -10.58 -12.62 13.42
N GLY A 368 -9.89 -13.66 12.97
CA GLY A 368 -8.70 -13.52 12.12
C GLY A 368 -9.02 -12.86 10.78
N GLN A 369 -10.12 -13.26 10.12
CA GLN A 369 -10.61 -12.67 8.87
C GLN A 369 -10.95 -11.18 9.04
N TYR A 370 -11.65 -10.84 10.12
CA TYR A 370 -12.00 -9.46 10.42
C TYR A 370 -10.76 -8.59 10.60
N LEU A 371 -9.83 -9.04 11.45
CA LEU A 371 -8.62 -8.27 11.74
C LEU A 371 -7.75 -8.09 10.50
N MET A 372 -7.55 -9.16 9.73
CA MET A 372 -6.76 -9.13 8.50
C MET A 372 -7.38 -8.24 7.42
N GLU A 373 -8.70 -8.18 7.29
CA GLU A 373 -9.34 -7.21 6.39
C GLU A 373 -9.10 -5.78 6.86
N LYS A 374 -9.28 -5.50 8.16
CA LYS A 374 -9.16 -4.13 8.68
C LYS A 374 -7.73 -3.60 8.68
N ILE A 375 -6.74 -4.48 8.81
CA ILE A 375 -5.32 -4.13 8.61
C ILE A 375 -5.05 -3.79 7.15
N ALA A 376 -5.67 -4.50 6.20
CA ALA A 376 -5.47 -4.24 4.79
C ALA A 376 -5.90 -2.83 4.41
N SER A 377 -5.30 -2.31 3.34
CA SER A 377 -5.91 -1.24 2.58
C SER A 377 -7.24 -1.70 2.02
N GLU A 378 -8.18 -0.77 1.81
CA GLU A 378 -9.53 -1.11 1.35
C GLU A 378 -9.44 -2.01 0.12
N GLY A 379 -10.11 -3.16 0.19
CA GLY A 379 -10.05 -4.14 -0.86
C GLY A 379 -8.65 -4.72 -1.18
N CYS A 380 -7.75 -4.84 -0.21
CA CYS A 380 -6.45 -5.49 -0.39
C CYS A 380 -6.30 -6.77 0.45
N HIS A 381 -7.42 -7.32 0.93
CA HIS A 381 -7.47 -8.59 1.67
C HIS A 381 -7.87 -9.76 0.76
N TYR A 382 -7.18 -10.88 0.90
CA TYR A 382 -7.45 -12.13 0.18
C TYR A 382 -7.28 -13.32 1.13
N GLU A 383 -8.11 -14.33 0.93
CA GLU A 383 -8.04 -15.58 1.67
C GLU A 383 -7.37 -16.64 0.82
N VAL A 384 -6.53 -17.46 1.45
CA VAL A 384 -5.71 -18.45 0.77
C VAL A 384 -5.99 -19.80 1.39
N SER A 385 -6.91 -20.55 0.78
CA SER A 385 -7.15 -21.95 1.12
C SER A 385 -6.08 -22.86 0.50
N SER A 386 -5.59 -22.50 -0.68
CA SER A 386 -4.47 -23.11 -1.38
C SER A 386 -3.67 -22.08 -2.18
N SER A 387 -2.40 -22.35 -2.44
CA SER A 387 -1.56 -21.50 -3.28
C SER A 387 -2.01 -21.43 -4.75
N GLU A 388 -3.01 -22.20 -5.18
CA GLU A 388 -3.66 -22.08 -6.50
C GLU A 388 -4.70 -20.96 -6.54
N ASP A 389 -5.25 -20.57 -5.38
CA ASP A 389 -6.22 -19.47 -5.23
C ASP A 389 -5.56 -18.10 -5.43
N LEU A 390 -4.23 -18.05 -5.27
CA LEU A 390 -3.43 -16.84 -5.36
C LEU A 390 -3.25 -16.29 -6.77
N VAL A 391 -3.63 -17.02 -7.81
CA VAL A 391 -3.43 -16.54 -9.19
C VAL A 391 -4.12 -15.19 -9.40
N PHE A 392 -5.30 -14.97 -8.80
CA PHE A 392 -5.96 -13.68 -8.93
C PHE A 392 -5.34 -12.61 -8.04
N PHE A 393 -4.88 -12.93 -6.83
CA PHE A 393 -4.07 -12.00 -6.02
C PHE A 393 -2.81 -11.56 -6.78
N PHE A 394 -2.08 -12.52 -7.37
CA PHE A 394 -0.94 -12.21 -8.20
C PHE A 394 -1.34 -11.44 -9.45
N GLU A 395 -2.44 -11.78 -10.12
CA GLU A 395 -2.93 -10.98 -11.25
C GLU A 395 -3.37 -9.58 -10.81
N ASP A 396 -3.89 -9.39 -9.60
CA ASP A 396 -4.31 -8.10 -9.08
C ASP A 396 -3.08 -7.25 -8.75
N VAL A 397 -2.19 -7.74 -7.89
CA VAL A 397 -0.93 -7.06 -7.57
C VAL A 397 -0.12 -6.83 -8.85
N ALA A 398 0.05 -7.88 -9.67
CA ALA A 398 0.82 -7.79 -10.91
C ALA A 398 0.09 -7.02 -12.02
N GLY A 399 -1.23 -6.90 -11.94
CA GLY A 399 -2.11 -6.13 -12.80
C GLY A 399 -2.01 -4.66 -12.47
N GLN A 400 -2.12 -4.28 -11.20
CA GLN A 400 -1.81 -2.93 -10.71
C GLN A 400 -0.34 -2.56 -11.00
N ILE A 401 0.55 -3.55 -11.12
CA ILE A 401 1.91 -3.34 -11.64
C ILE A 401 1.93 -3.08 -13.15
N GLY A 402 1.09 -3.78 -13.93
CA GLY A 402 0.94 -3.65 -15.39
C GLY A 402 -0.06 -2.59 -15.88
N GLY A 403 -0.74 -1.87 -14.97
CA GLY A 403 -1.81 -0.92 -15.28
C GLY A 403 -3.22 -1.52 -15.42
N GLN A 404 -3.37 -2.83 -15.23
CA GLN A 404 -4.68 -3.47 -15.10
C GLN A 404 -5.27 -3.13 -13.73
N LYS A 405 -6.44 -2.51 -13.74
CA LYS A 405 -7.18 -2.13 -12.55
C LYS A 405 -8.31 -3.12 -12.27
N TYR A 406 -8.81 -3.12 -11.04
CA TYR A 406 -9.89 -4.01 -10.60
C TYR A 406 -10.98 -3.22 -9.89
N ILE A 407 -12.23 -3.48 -10.27
CA ILE A 407 -13.41 -3.01 -9.57
C ILE A 407 -13.64 -3.91 -8.37
N TYR A 408 -13.75 -3.31 -7.19
CA TYR A 408 -14.09 -3.97 -5.94
C TYR A 408 -15.60 -3.91 -5.73
N VAL A 409 -16.24 -5.02 -5.36
CA VAL A 409 -17.64 -5.01 -4.95
C VAL A 409 -17.78 -5.79 -3.64
N LYS A 410 -18.40 -5.19 -2.63
CA LYS A 410 -18.74 -5.82 -1.36
C LYS A 410 -20.25 -5.86 -1.23
N VAL A 411 -20.79 -7.04 -0.94
CA VAL A 411 -22.23 -7.26 -0.76
C VAL A 411 -22.46 -8.01 0.54
N VAL A 412 -23.26 -7.46 1.43
CA VAL A 412 -23.59 -8.05 2.73
C VAL A 412 -24.94 -8.80 2.62
N CYS A 413 -25.08 -9.94 3.31
CA CYS A 413 -26.28 -10.80 3.28
C CYS A 413 -27.59 -10.09 3.65
N PRO A 414 -28.78 -10.65 3.30
CA PRO A 414 -29.06 -12.03 2.88
C PRO A 414 -29.30 -12.18 1.37
N VAL A 415 -28.24 -12.17 0.57
CA VAL A 415 -28.31 -12.25 -0.90
C VAL A 415 -27.30 -13.22 -1.50
N ASP A 416 -27.64 -13.75 -2.67
CA ASP A 416 -26.72 -14.39 -3.60
C ASP A 416 -26.35 -13.46 -4.74
N VAL A 417 -25.07 -13.47 -5.13
CA VAL A 417 -24.53 -12.62 -6.18
C VAL A 417 -23.99 -13.48 -7.32
N SER A 418 -24.32 -13.10 -8.55
CA SER A 418 -23.74 -13.70 -9.75
C SER A 418 -23.33 -12.67 -10.80
N VAL A 419 -22.30 -13.02 -11.57
CA VAL A 419 -21.77 -12.22 -12.67
C VAL A 419 -21.48 -13.16 -13.82
N THR A 420 -22.09 -12.94 -14.99
CA THR A 420 -21.83 -13.76 -16.18
C THR A 420 -21.20 -12.93 -17.28
N TYR A 421 -20.07 -13.40 -17.81
CA TYR A 421 -19.37 -12.74 -18.90
C TYR A 421 -18.71 -13.78 -19.81
N LYS A 422 -18.95 -13.66 -21.13
CA LYS A 422 -18.38 -14.54 -22.17
C LYS A 422 -18.53 -16.05 -21.91
N GLY A 423 -19.62 -16.47 -21.26
CA GLY A 423 -19.93 -17.87 -20.99
C GLY A 423 -19.32 -18.44 -19.70
N GLU A 424 -18.57 -17.63 -18.96
CA GLU A 424 -18.15 -17.92 -17.59
C GLU A 424 -19.07 -17.20 -16.59
N THR A 425 -19.31 -17.80 -15.43
CA THR A 425 -20.16 -17.23 -14.37
C THR A 425 -19.45 -17.30 -13.03
N LEU A 426 -19.32 -16.16 -12.33
CA LEU A 426 -19.08 -16.12 -10.89
C LEU A 426 -20.42 -16.22 -10.18
N SER A 427 -20.50 -17.01 -9.10
CA SER A 427 -21.75 -17.25 -8.38
C SER A 427 -21.48 -17.61 -6.92
N SER A 428 -22.21 -16.95 -6.02
CA SER A 428 -22.19 -17.26 -4.58
C SER A 428 -23.17 -18.34 -4.15
N ALA A 429 -24.13 -18.70 -5.03
CA ALA A 429 -25.20 -19.62 -4.69
C ALA A 429 -24.65 -21.00 -4.35
N GLU A 430 -25.04 -21.57 -3.20
CA GLU A 430 -24.44 -22.79 -2.65
C GLU A 430 -24.48 -23.99 -3.63
N ASN A 431 -25.54 -24.10 -4.44
CA ASN A 431 -25.73 -25.20 -5.39
C ASN A 431 -25.07 -24.98 -6.76
N ASP A 432 -24.60 -23.77 -7.05
CA ASP A 432 -23.98 -23.39 -8.34
C ASP A 432 -22.77 -22.48 -8.07
N GLN A 433 -22.02 -22.80 -7.02
CA GLN A 433 -20.96 -21.94 -6.55
C GLN A 433 -19.79 -21.99 -7.55
N ASN A 434 -19.41 -20.82 -8.04
CA ASN A 434 -18.17 -20.67 -8.79
C ASN A 434 -17.46 -19.39 -8.35
N LEU A 435 -16.32 -19.57 -7.70
CA LEU A 435 -15.56 -18.50 -7.07
C LEU A 435 -14.55 -17.85 -8.01
N ARG A 436 -14.37 -18.41 -9.21
CA ARG A 436 -13.31 -17.99 -10.12
C ARG A 436 -13.69 -18.08 -11.59
N THR A 437 -13.29 -17.05 -12.33
CA THR A 437 -13.40 -16.97 -13.79
C THR A 437 -12.18 -16.25 -14.37
N SER A 438 -12.06 -16.18 -15.70
CA SER A 438 -11.01 -15.38 -16.34
C SER A 438 -11.12 -13.87 -16.09
N PHE A 439 -12.32 -13.39 -15.74
CA PHE A 439 -12.62 -11.96 -15.60
C PHE A 439 -12.68 -11.46 -14.15
N GLY A 440 -12.72 -12.37 -13.17
CA GLY A 440 -12.87 -11.98 -11.77
C GLY A 440 -12.85 -13.14 -10.77
N THR A 441 -12.92 -12.79 -9.49
CA THR A 441 -13.12 -13.72 -8.37
C THR A 441 -14.24 -13.28 -7.45
N LEU A 442 -14.72 -14.24 -6.66
CA LEU A 442 -15.67 -14.07 -5.57
C LEU A 442 -15.09 -14.76 -4.32
N SER A 443 -15.07 -14.07 -3.18
CA SER A 443 -14.70 -14.64 -1.88
C SER A 443 -15.76 -14.34 -0.82
N PHE A 444 -15.69 -15.06 0.30
CA PHE A 444 -16.62 -14.93 1.42
C PHE A 444 -15.89 -14.51 2.68
N ARG A 445 -16.56 -13.77 3.57
CA ARG A 445 -16.24 -13.72 5.00
C ARG A 445 -17.31 -14.43 5.80
N GLU A 446 -16.89 -15.20 6.79
CA GLU A 446 -17.75 -15.79 7.80
C GLU A 446 -17.79 -14.87 9.03
N ASN A 447 -18.99 -14.50 9.48
CA ASN A 447 -19.20 -13.92 10.81
C ASN A 447 -19.82 -15.02 11.66
N GLU A 448 -19.10 -15.55 12.66
CA GLU A 448 -19.73 -16.45 13.62
C GLU A 448 -20.58 -15.64 14.61
N GLY A 449 -21.91 -15.77 14.49
CA GLY A 449 -22.80 -15.47 15.59
C GLY A 449 -22.74 -16.60 16.61
N LYS A 450 -21.86 -16.52 17.61
CA LYS A 450 -21.96 -17.45 18.76
C LYS A 450 -23.13 -17.05 19.64
N GLU A 451 -24.13 -17.93 19.73
CA GLU A 451 -25.17 -17.87 20.75
C GLU A 451 -24.55 -17.87 22.15
N ASN A 452 -25.17 -17.07 23.03
CA ASN A 452 -24.79 -16.85 24.42
C ASN A 452 -24.63 -18.16 25.19
N ASN A 453 -23.39 -18.64 25.34
CA ASN A 453 -23.04 -19.51 26.45
C ASN A 453 -22.00 -18.78 27.30
N GLU A 454 -22.46 -18.28 28.44
CA GLU A 454 -21.64 -17.75 29.51
C GLU A 454 -20.84 -18.91 30.11
N GLU A 455 -19.57 -19.07 29.75
CA GLU A 455 -18.50 -19.43 30.69
C GLU A 455 -17.13 -19.46 29.98
N GLU A 456 -16.21 -18.68 30.56
CA GLU A 456 -14.73 -18.72 30.45
C GLU A 456 -14.09 -19.02 29.08
N SER A 457 -13.72 -17.96 28.33
CA SER A 457 -12.43 -17.97 27.61
C SER A 457 -11.91 -16.54 27.35
N SER A 458 -10.59 -16.45 27.24
CA SER A 458 -9.68 -15.30 27.25
C SER A 458 -10.17 -13.98 26.63
N GLY A 459 -10.06 -12.89 27.40
CA GLY A 459 -9.50 -11.57 27.02
C GLY A 459 -10.07 -10.74 25.86
N TYR A 460 -10.70 -11.34 24.87
CA TYR A 460 -11.14 -10.66 23.66
C TYR A 460 -12.51 -10.03 23.89
N SER A 461 -12.54 -8.70 23.74
CA SER A 461 -13.70 -7.86 23.96
C SER A 461 -14.88 -8.31 23.10
N LYS A 462 -15.94 -8.78 23.78
CA LYS A 462 -17.30 -9.13 23.32
C LYS A 462 -18.06 -8.01 22.55
N THR A 463 -17.37 -7.01 22.01
CA THR A 463 -18.00 -5.78 21.49
C THR A 463 -18.07 -5.71 19.96
N TYR A 464 -17.47 -6.66 19.23
CA TYR A 464 -17.32 -6.57 17.77
C TYR A 464 -18.27 -7.43 16.93
N LEU A 465 -19.21 -8.13 17.56
CA LEU A 465 -20.18 -8.98 16.87
C LEU A 465 -21.59 -8.39 16.99
N LYS A 466 -21.88 -7.37 16.17
CA LYS A 466 -23.27 -6.96 15.88
C LYS A 466 -23.75 -7.37 14.48
N GLU A 467 -22.87 -7.87 13.63
CA GLU A 467 -23.24 -8.48 12.35
C GLU A 467 -23.41 -10.00 12.53
N ALA A 468 -24.31 -10.40 13.42
CA ALA A 468 -24.71 -11.79 13.56
C ALA A 468 -25.48 -12.21 12.28
N ASP A 469 -25.06 -13.31 11.66
CA ASP A 469 -25.59 -13.98 10.45
C ASP A 469 -25.18 -13.48 9.05
N SER A 470 -24.44 -12.38 8.90
CA SER A 470 -24.17 -11.84 7.56
C SER A 470 -22.92 -12.42 6.88
N LYS A 471 -23.07 -13.40 5.97
CA LYS A 471 -21.98 -13.81 5.04
C LYS A 471 -21.67 -12.67 4.07
N VAL A 472 -20.50 -12.02 4.18
CA VAL A 472 -20.09 -10.96 3.24
C VAL A 472 -19.55 -11.61 1.96
N LYS A 473 -20.01 -11.16 0.80
CA LYS A 473 -19.48 -11.52 -0.53
C LYS A 473 -18.60 -10.40 -1.06
N ILE A 474 -17.40 -10.75 -1.50
CA ILE A 474 -16.46 -9.80 -2.10
C ILE A 474 -16.17 -10.23 -3.53
N LEU A 475 -16.49 -9.39 -4.50
CA LEU A 475 -16.11 -9.57 -5.90
C LEU A 475 -14.94 -8.68 -6.28
N ARG A 476 -14.07 -9.22 -7.13
CA ARG A 476 -13.03 -8.49 -7.84
C ARG A 476 -13.19 -8.70 -9.32
N LEU A 477 -13.44 -7.63 -10.07
CA LEU A 477 -13.70 -7.70 -11.51
C LEU A 477 -12.66 -6.88 -12.27
N LYS A 478 -12.08 -7.42 -13.34
CA LYS A 478 -11.09 -6.70 -14.16
C LYS A 478 -11.70 -5.44 -14.77
N GLU A 479 -11.11 -4.27 -14.55
CA GLU A 479 -11.55 -3.04 -15.20
C GLU A 479 -11.32 -3.09 -16.72
N GLY A 480 -12.15 -2.41 -17.50
CA GLY A 480 -12.06 -2.31 -18.96
C GLY A 480 -13.21 -2.99 -19.70
N THR A 481 -14.18 -3.55 -18.98
CA THR A 481 -15.44 -4.06 -19.54
C THR A 481 -16.57 -3.87 -18.52
N ASP A 482 -17.80 -3.85 -19.03
CA ASP A 482 -19.02 -3.75 -18.24
C ASP A 482 -19.47 -5.14 -17.81
N TYR A 483 -19.63 -5.33 -16.49
CA TYR A 483 -20.11 -6.59 -15.91
C TYR A 483 -21.49 -6.38 -15.30
N ASN A 484 -22.49 -7.14 -15.78
CA ASN A 484 -23.80 -7.18 -15.15
C ASN A 484 -23.69 -8.03 -13.88
N ILE A 485 -24.00 -7.43 -12.75
CA ILE A 485 -24.07 -8.09 -11.46
C ILE A 485 -25.54 -8.27 -11.14
N LYS A 486 -25.93 -9.53 -10.95
CA LYS A 486 -27.25 -9.90 -10.48
C LYS A 486 -27.17 -10.29 -9.01
N ILE A 487 -28.04 -9.72 -8.20
CA ILE A 487 -28.15 -9.99 -6.77
C ILE A 487 -29.56 -10.50 -6.52
N ASN A 488 -29.71 -11.67 -5.90
CA ASN A 488 -31.00 -12.28 -5.61
C ASN A 488 -31.13 -12.45 -4.10
N GLY A 489 -32.24 -12.03 -3.52
CA GLY A 489 -32.50 -12.22 -2.10
C GLY A 489 -32.67 -13.69 -1.74
N THR A 490 -32.15 -14.08 -0.58
CA THR A 490 -32.22 -15.46 -0.06
C THR A 490 -33.01 -15.55 1.25
N GLY A 491 -33.32 -14.42 1.86
CA GLY A 491 -34.08 -14.29 3.10
C GLY A 491 -34.57 -12.86 3.29
N ASP A 492 -35.22 -12.62 4.42
CA ASP A 492 -35.67 -11.28 4.81
C ASP A 492 -34.56 -10.58 5.61
N GLY A 493 -34.29 -9.31 5.31
CA GLY A 493 -33.27 -8.52 6.01
C GLY A 493 -32.88 -7.26 5.25
N GLU A 494 -31.78 -6.64 5.67
CA GLU A 494 -31.18 -5.49 5.00
C GLU A 494 -29.89 -5.91 4.31
N MET A 495 -29.54 -5.25 3.20
CA MET A 495 -28.30 -5.48 2.46
C MET A 495 -27.54 -4.18 2.24
N ASP A 496 -26.23 -4.26 2.50
CA ASP A 496 -25.27 -3.24 2.09
C ASP A 496 -24.55 -3.66 0.81
N TYR A 497 -24.47 -2.72 -0.14
CA TYR A 497 -23.71 -2.84 -1.37
C TYR A 497 -22.69 -1.70 -1.46
N THR A 498 -21.41 -2.05 -1.62
CA THR A 498 -20.34 -1.09 -1.90
C THR A 498 -19.65 -1.46 -3.20
N ILE A 499 -19.42 -0.48 -4.07
CA ILE A 499 -18.56 -0.63 -5.26
C ILE A 499 -17.40 0.38 -5.19
N GLY A 500 -16.19 -0.11 -5.41
CA GLY A 500 -14.95 0.63 -5.33
C GLY A 500 -14.17 0.64 -6.63
N PHE A 501 -13.59 1.79 -6.97
CA PHE A 501 -12.72 1.97 -8.12
C PHE A 501 -11.33 2.42 -7.68
N VAL A 502 -10.32 1.82 -8.30
CA VAL A 502 -8.91 2.05 -7.97
C VAL A 502 -8.31 3.16 -8.84
N ASN A 503 -7.51 4.04 -8.24
CA ASN A 503 -6.75 5.07 -8.96
C ASN A 503 -5.47 4.50 -9.60
N ASP A 504 -4.63 5.37 -10.17
CA ASP A 504 -3.36 4.95 -10.81
C ASP A 504 -2.30 4.57 -9.75
N GLU A 505 -2.51 4.99 -8.51
CA GLU A 505 -1.66 4.72 -7.37
C GLU A 505 -1.89 3.30 -6.82
N GLY A 506 -3.08 2.74 -6.99
CA GLY A 506 -3.49 1.43 -6.46
C GLY A 506 -4.48 1.53 -5.28
N GLU A 507 -4.98 2.73 -5.00
CA GLU A 507 -5.87 3.01 -3.87
C GLU A 507 -7.33 3.12 -4.33
N TYR A 508 -8.24 2.53 -3.56
CA TYR A 508 -9.68 2.66 -3.75
C TYR A 508 -10.19 3.99 -3.20
N ASN A 509 -10.09 5.04 -4.00
CA ASN A 509 -10.44 6.41 -3.62
C ASN A 509 -11.82 6.87 -4.12
N ASP A 510 -12.53 6.04 -4.89
CA ASP A 510 -13.93 6.21 -5.25
C ASP A 510 -14.72 5.00 -4.71
N LEU A 511 -15.39 5.19 -3.58
CA LEU A 511 -16.21 4.18 -2.92
C LEU A 511 -17.66 4.65 -2.89
N ARG A 512 -18.54 3.89 -3.54
CA ARG A 512 -19.97 4.22 -3.64
C ARG A 512 -20.76 3.21 -2.84
N ARG A 513 -21.56 3.70 -1.91
CA ARG A 513 -22.22 2.89 -0.88
C ARG A 513 -23.72 2.95 -1.04
N PHE A 514 -24.38 1.83 -0.86
CA PHE A 514 -25.83 1.72 -0.79
C PHE A 514 -26.08 0.89 0.46
N GLU A 515 -26.68 1.53 1.46
CA GLU A 515 -26.82 0.97 2.80
C GLU A 515 -28.31 0.76 3.09
N ASP A 516 -28.60 -0.19 3.97
CA ASP A 516 -29.95 -0.47 4.47
C ASP A 516 -30.98 -0.77 3.36
N ILE A 517 -30.59 -1.54 2.34
CA ILE A 517 -31.52 -1.95 1.27
C ILE A 517 -32.39 -3.11 1.77
N ASP A 518 -33.70 -2.92 1.82
CA ASP A 518 -34.65 -3.99 2.17
C ASP A 518 -34.57 -5.15 1.15
N ILE A 519 -34.38 -6.37 1.66
CA ILE A 519 -34.32 -7.61 0.89
C ILE A 519 -35.35 -8.61 1.42
N ASN A 520 -36.00 -9.31 0.48
CA ASN A 520 -36.76 -10.53 0.72
C ASN A 520 -36.38 -11.59 -0.33
N LYS A 521 -36.97 -12.80 -0.27
CA LYS A 521 -36.64 -13.91 -1.19
C LYS A 521 -37.01 -13.69 -2.65
N ASP A 522 -37.94 -12.78 -2.93
CA ASP A 522 -38.40 -12.44 -4.26
C ASP A 522 -37.59 -11.25 -4.84
N THR A 523 -36.85 -10.53 -4.01
CA THR A 523 -36.06 -9.36 -4.42
C THR A 523 -34.97 -9.73 -5.42
N VAL A 524 -34.95 -9.01 -6.55
CA VAL A 524 -33.90 -9.11 -7.58
C VAL A 524 -33.32 -7.73 -7.84
N ILE A 525 -32.00 -7.63 -7.78
CA ILE A 525 -31.28 -6.38 -8.02
C ILE A 525 -30.30 -6.57 -9.18
N ASP A 526 -30.43 -5.70 -10.19
CA ASP A 526 -29.52 -5.63 -11.32
C ASP A 526 -28.70 -4.34 -11.26
N THR A 527 -27.38 -4.49 -11.30
CA THR A 527 -26.42 -3.38 -11.37
C THR A 527 -25.32 -3.69 -12.39
N VAL A 528 -24.56 -2.67 -12.78
CA VAL A 528 -23.45 -2.81 -13.72
C VAL A 528 -22.18 -2.29 -13.07
N ALA A 529 -21.17 -3.15 -12.96
CA ALA A 529 -19.81 -2.72 -12.63
C ALA A 529 -19.12 -2.22 -13.89
N ASN A 530 -18.99 -0.89 -14.01
CA ASN A 530 -18.27 -0.20 -15.07
C ASN A 530 -17.64 1.10 -14.55
N THR A 531 -16.84 1.77 -15.39
CA THR A 531 -16.10 2.98 -15.02
C THR A 531 -16.92 4.27 -15.10
N SER A 532 -18.25 4.17 -15.17
CA SER A 532 -19.15 5.32 -15.11
C SER A 532 -18.94 6.09 -13.81
N LYS A 533 -19.13 7.42 -13.83
CA LYS A 533 -19.12 8.28 -12.63
C LYS A 533 -20.33 8.06 -11.71
N LYS A 534 -21.26 7.21 -12.11
CA LYS A 534 -22.49 6.87 -11.39
C LYS A 534 -22.73 5.37 -11.43
N THR A 535 -23.09 4.81 -10.29
CA THR A 535 -23.59 3.43 -10.15
C THR A 535 -25.10 3.49 -9.95
N LEU A 536 -25.83 2.58 -10.59
CA LEU A 536 -27.28 2.46 -10.51
C LEU A 536 -27.64 1.04 -10.07
N LEU A 537 -28.39 0.90 -9.00
CA LEU A 537 -29.05 -0.35 -8.60
C LEU A 537 -30.50 -0.26 -9.05
N ASN A 538 -30.92 -1.21 -9.89
CA ASN A 538 -32.32 -1.39 -10.24
C ASN A 538 -32.87 -2.55 -9.42
N ILE A 539 -33.85 -2.27 -8.58
CA ILE A 539 -34.37 -3.18 -7.55
C ILE A 539 -35.81 -3.53 -7.94
N ASP A 540 -36.05 -4.82 -8.18
CA ASP A 540 -37.35 -5.46 -8.31
C ASP A 540 -37.66 -6.05 -6.93
N GLU A 541 -38.57 -5.42 -6.18
CA GLU A 541 -38.81 -5.75 -4.77
C GLU A 541 -39.69 -7.00 -4.62
N ASP A 542 -40.56 -7.27 -5.60
CA ASP A 542 -41.59 -8.31 -5.58
C ASP A 542 -41.37 -9.46 -6.58
N GLY A 543 -40.33 -9.39 -7.39
CA GLY A 543 -39.93 -10.42 -8.34
C GLY A 543 -40.83 -10.49 -9.58
N ASP A 544 -41.63 -9.46 -9.87
CA ASP A 544 -42.55 -9.45 -11.03
C ASP A 544 -41.84 -9.19 -12.38
N GLY A 545 -40.54 -8.89 -12.33
CA GLY A 545 -39.70 -8.56 -13.48
C GLY A 545 -39.70 -7.07 -13.85
N LYS A 546 -40.27 -6.19 -13.01
CA LYS A 546 -40.18 -4.73 -13.13
C LYS A 546 -39.46 -4.14 -11.93
N TYR A 547 -38.68 -3.09 -12.19
CA TYR A 547 -37.99 -2.39 -11.12
C TYR A 547 -38.90 -1.38 -10.43
N ASP A 548 -39.15 -1.60 -9.14
CA ASP A 548 -39.91 -0.73 -8.26
C ASP A 548 -39.07 0.44 -7.76
N LEU A 549 -37.81 0.15 -7.41
CA LEU A 549 -36.88 1.11 -6.82
C LEU A 549 -35.60 1.23 -7.66
N LYS A 550 -35.09 2.47 -7.74
CA LYS A 550 -33.81 2.76 -8.38
C LYS A 550 -32.97 3.63 -7.48
N LEU A 551 -31.79 3.13 -7.10
CA LEU A 551 -30.84 3.88 -6.29
C LEU A 551 -29.63 4.26 -7.13
N GLN A 552 -29.12 5.48 -6.95
CA GLN A 552 -27.93 5.96 -7.66
C GLN A 552 -26.94 6.60 -6.70
N ALA A 553 -25.67 6.22 -6.81
CA ALA A 553 -24.56 6.85 -6.10
C ALA A 553 -23.55 7.42 -7.09
N GLY A 554 -23.05 8.63 -6.81
CA GLY A 554 -21.93 9.25 -7.51
C GLY A 554 -20.58 8.93 -6.86
N VAL A 555 -19.50 9.53 -7.36
CA VAL A 555 -18.15 9.38 -6.82
C VAL A 555 -18.12 9.67 -5.32
N ASN A 556 -17.64 8.71 -4.51
CA ASN A 556 -17.62 8.80 -3.04
C ASN A 556 -18.97 9.08 -2.37
N GLY A 557 -20.07 8.78 -3.05
CA GLY A 557 -21.43 9.06 -2.61
C GLY A 557 -22.14 7.87 -1.98
N TYR A 558 -23.30 8.19 -1.40
CA TYR A 558 -24.28 7.23 -0.92
C TYR A 558 -25.43 7.10 -1.94
N GLY A 559 -26.07 5.94 -1.96
CA GLY A 559 -27.19 5.63 -2.82
C GLY A 559 -28.39 6.50 -2.48
N GLU A 560 -28.85 7.30 -3.44
CA GLU A 560 -30.07 8.09 -3.33
C GLU A 560 -31.11 7.59 -4.34
N GLU A 561 -32.38 7.60 -3.92
CA GLU A 561 -33.50 7.25 -4.78
C GLU A 561 -33.57 8.17 -6.00
N VAL A 562 -33.60 7.56 -7.19
CA VAL A 562 -33.78 8.27 -8.45
C VAL A 562 -35.25 8.64 -8.62
N LYS A 563 -35.62 9.81 -8.12
CA LYS A 563 -36.95 10.39 -8.37
C LYS A 563 -37.05 10.81 -9.83
N ILE A 564 -37.72 10.00 -10.64
CA ILE A 564 -38.08 10.39 -12.01
C ILE A 564 -39.14 11.49 -11.90
N ASP A 565 -38.75 12.73 -12.17
CA ASP A 565 -39.68 13.85 -12.20
C ASP A 565 -40.65 13.67 -13.39
N ARG A 566 -41.82 13.09 -13.11
CA ARG A 566 -42.91 12.89 -14.08
C ARG A 566 -43.36 14.22 -14.71
N GLY A 567 -42.99 15.37 -14.15
CA GLY A 567 -43.27 16.69 -14.72
C GLY A 567 -42.67 16.89 -16.11
N ILE A 568 -41.46 16.39 -16.38
CA ILE A 568 -40.78 16.60 -17.68
C ILE A 568 -41.51 15.87 -18.81
N TYR A 569 -41.99 14.65 -18.57
CA TYR A 569 -42.76 13.90 -19.57
C TYR A 569 -44.13 14.54 -19.84
N ILE A 570 -44.77 15.10 -18.81
CA ILE A 570 -46.02 15.85 -18.96
C ILE A 570 -45.78 17.12 -19.79
N ILE A 571 -44.69 17.85 -19.56
CA ILE A 571 -44.32 19.05 -20.33
C ILE A 571 -44.04 18.70 -21.80
N LEU A 572 -43.27 17.63 -22.07
CA LEU A 572 -42.97 17.18 -23.43
C LEU A 572 -44.23 16.71 -24.17
N ALA A 573 -45.14 16.01 -23.48
CA ALA A 573 -46.44 15.63 -24.05
C ALA A 573 -47.30 16.85 -24.38
N TYR A 574 -47.32 17.87 -23.51
CA TYR A 574 -48.04 19.13 -23.76
C TYR A 574 -47.45 19.91 -24.94
N ALA A 575 -46.12 19.97 -25.05
CA ALA A 575 -45.41 20.60 -26.18
C ALA A 575 -45.72 19.89 -27.51
N PHE A 576 -45.79 18.55 -27.50
CA PHE A 576 -46.14 17.78 -28.68
C PHE A 576 -47.61 18.00 -29.10
N ILE A 577 -48.54 17.97 -28.15
CA ILE A 577 -49.97 18.20 -28.42
C ILE A 577 -50.20 19.62 -28.95
N SER A 578 -49.56 20.63 -28.36
CA SER A 578 -49.66 22.02 -28.81
C SER A 578 -49.07 22.24 -30.21
N ALA A 579 -47.92 21.62 -30.53
CA ALA A 579 -47.38 21.63 -31.89
C ALA A 579 -48.32 20.97 -32.92
N LEU A 580 -48.99 19.88 -32.55
CA LEU A 580 -49.93 19.17 -33.41
C LEU A 580 -51.19 20.03 -33.67
N ILE A 581 -51.70 20.72 -32.65
CA ILE A 581 -52.80 21.68 -32.76
C ILE A 581 -52.41 22.85 -33.67
N ILE A 582 -51.23 23.44 -33.48
CA ILE A 582 -50.72 24.54 -34.33
C ILE A 582 -50.63 24.08 -35.78
N THR A 583 -50.13 22.87 -36.02
CA THR A 583 -50.01 22.30 -37.38
C THR A 583 -51.38 22.12 -38.04
N ILE A 584 -52.38 21.67 -37.28
CA ILE A 584 -53.76 21.55 -37.76
C ILE A 584 -54.37 22.93 -38.07
N ILE A 585 -54.16 23.93 -37.20
CA ILE A 585 -54.65 25.30 -37.41
C ILE A 585 -54.00 25.93 -38.65
N VAL A 586 -52.68 25.82 -38.81
CA VAL A 586 -51.95 26.35 -39.97
C VAL A 586 -52.43 25.68 -41.27
N ARG A 587 -52.68 24.36 -41.26
CA ARG A 587 -53.26 23.64 -42.41
C ARG A 587 -54.68 24.11 -42.75
N LYS A 588 -55.48 24.46 -41.75
CA LYS A 588 -56.88 24.90 -41.94
C LYS A 588 -57.01 26.36 -42.37
N ILE A 589 -55.98 27.17 -42.15
CA ILE A 589 -55.88 28.58 -42.63
C ILE A 589 -55.28 28.65 -44.04
N SER A 590 -54.55 27.61 -44.48
CA SER A 590 -53.91 27.52 -45.81
C SER A 590 -54.78 26.84 -46.89
N ILE A 591 -56.01 26.45 -46.54
CA ILE A 591 -57.06 25.93 -47.44
C ILE A 591 -58.21 26.92 -47.39
#